data_AF-A0A7G6SU21-F1
#
_entry.id   AF-A0A7G6SU21-F1
#
_cell.length_a   1.000
_cell.length_b   1.000
_cell.length_c   1.000
_cell.angle_alpha   90.00
_cell.angle_beta   90.00
_cell.angle_gamma   90.00
#
_symmetry.space_group_name_H-M   'P 1'
#
loop_
_entity.id
_entity.type
_entity.pdbx_description
1 polymer ?
#
loop_
_entity_poly.entity_id
_entity_poly.type
_entity_poly.pdbx_seq_one_letter_code
_entity_poly.pdbx_strand_id
1 'polypeptide(L)' 'MAVFGPNVHAHVSKIRNCGPETMDRLKARGYLETGAHPKYPDSVETLILTDAGYEAFQALNL' A
#
# COMPACT_ATOMS: atom_id res chain seq x y z
N MET A 1 13.15 -7.95 10.79
CA MET A 1 13.07 -7.55 9.36
C MET A 1 11.61 -7.30 9.03
N ALA A 2 11.25 -6.10 8.61
CA ALA A 2 9.92 -5.86 8.08
C ALA A 2 9.88 -6.48 6.68
N VAL A 3 9.02 -7.49 6.50
CA VAL A 3 8.85 -8.16 5.21
C VAL A 3 7.99 -7.23 4.37
N PHE A 4 8.56 -6.64 3.31
CA PHE A 4 7.83 -5.83 2.35
C PHE A 4 7.69 -6.68 1.09
N GLY A 5 6.48 -7.10 0.75
CA GLY A 5 6.21 -7.99 -0.38
C GLY A 5 4.78 -7.85 -0.89
N PRO A 6 4.45 -8.52 -2.01
CA PRO A 6 3.09 -8.53 -2.54
C PRO A 6 2.17 -9.20 -1.53
N ASN A 7 0.96 -8.66 -1.38
CA ASN A 7 -0.06 -9.11 -0.43
C ASN A 7 0.34 -8.99 1.06
N VAL A 8 1.39 -8.23 1.38
CA VAL A 8 1.74 -7.95 2.78
C VAL A 8 0.97 -6.75 3.30
N HIS A 9 0.31 -6.93 4.44
CA HIS A 9 -0.35 -5.85 5.16
C HIS A 9 0.69 -4.92 5.80
N ALA A 10 0.94 -3.77 5.17
CA ALA A 10 1.77 -2.72 5.72
C ALA A 10 0.86 -1.68 6.40
N HIS A 11 1.02 -1.50 7.71
CA HIS A 11 0.30 -0.44 8.42
C HIS A 11 0.70 0.94 7.88
N VAL A 12 -0.27 1.84 7.66
CA VAL A 12 -0.02 3.18 7.10
C VAL A 12 1.07 3.92 7.89
N SER A 13 1.10 3.80 9.22
CA SER A 13 2.12 4.43 10.07
C SER A 13 3.54 3.88 9.89
N LYS A 14 3.69 2.70 9.28
CA LYS A 14 5.00 2.12 8.94
C LYS A 14 5.49 2.62 7.57
N ILE A 15 4.61 3.15 6.73
CA ILE A 15 4.96 3.71 5.44
C ILE A 15 5.29 5.19 5.61
N ARG A 16 6.59 5.51 5.65
CA ARG A 16 7.04 6.90 5.64
C ARG A 16 6.98 7.43 4.20
N ASN A 17 6.48 8.66 4.03
CA ASN A 17 6.44 9.38 2.75
C ASN A 17 5.43 8.88 1.70
N CYS A 18 4.41 8.12 2.09
CA CYS A 18 3.26 7.83 1.22
C CYS A 18 2.10 8.73 1.64
N GLY A 19 2.01 9.92 1.02
CA GLY A 19 0.93 10.87 1.29
C GLY A 19 -0.42 10.42 0.69
N PRO A 20 -1.54 11.05 1.09
CA PRO A 20 -2.89 10.66 0.65
C PRO A 20 -3.04 10.69 -0.89
N GLU A 21 -2.43 11.67 -1.56
CA GLU A 21 -2.43 11.76 -3.02
C GLU A 21 -1.71 10.58 -3.70
N THR A 22 -0.60 10.13 -3.12
CA THR A 22 0.18 9.01 -3.68
C THR A 22 -0.55 7.70 -3.45
N MET A 23 -1.15 7.51 -2.26
CA MET A 23 -2.00 6.34 -2.00
C MET A 23 -3.18 6.29 -2.97
N ASP A 24 -3.89 7.40 -3.16
CA ASP A 24 -5.05 7.46 -4.06
C ASP A 24 -4.63 7.13 -5.50
N ARG A 25 -3.50 7.68 -5.96
CA ARG A 25 -2.97 7.42 -7.31
C ARG A 25 -2.51 5.97 -7.49
N LEU A 26 -1.90 5.36 -6.48
CA LEU A 26 -1.48 3.94 -6.53
C LEU A 26 -2.70 3.01 -6.46
N LYS A 27 -3.70 3.36 -5.66
CA LYS A 27 -4.98 2.65 -5.57
C LYS A 27 -5.76 2.72 -6.87
N ALA A 28 -5.88 3.91 -7.47
CA ALA A 28 -6.54 4.10 -8.76
C ALA A 28 -5.85 3.32 -9.90
N ARG A 29 -4.55 3.04 -9.78
CA ARG A 29 -3.79 2.21 -10.71
C ARG A 29 -3.88 0.71 -10.42
N GLY A 30 -4.52 0.29 -9.33
CA GLY A 30 -4.59 -1.12 -8.91
C GLY A 30 -3.27 -1.67 -8.34
N TYR A 31 -2.32 -0.79 -8.01
CA TYR A 31 -1.03 -1.17 -7.42
C TYR A 31 -1.09 -1.32 -5.90
N LEU A 32 -2.14 -0.80 -5.28
CA LEU A 32 -2.25 -0.73 -3.84
C LEU A 32 -3.71 -0.88 -3.40
N GLU A 33 -3.96 -1.83 -2.53
CA GLU A 33 -5.24 -2.02 -1.85
C GLU A 33 -5.19 -1.42 -0.46
N THR A 34 -6.31 -0.88 0.00
CA THR A 34 -6.44 -0.23 1.30
C THR A 34 -7.36 -1.05 2.18
N GLY A 35 -6.86 -1.56 3.30
CA GLY A 35 -7.68 -2.19 4.33
C GLY A 35 -8.21 -1.13 5.29
N ALA A 36 -9.54 -1.07 5.41
CA ALA A 36 -10.21 -0.21 6.38
C ALA A 36 -9.99 -0.72 7.81
N HIS A 37 -9.90 0.21 8.76
CA HIS A 37 -9.82 -0.14 10.18
C HIS A 37 -11.13 -0.82 10.61
N PRO A 38 -11.11 -1.97 11.30
CA PRO A 38 -12.33 -2.71 11.68
C PRO A 38 -13.28 -1.87 12.57
N LYS A 39 -12.71 -0.92 13.32
CA LYS A 39 -13.44 0.04 14.17
C LYS A 39 -13.81 1.37 13.50
N TYR A 40 -13.15 1.74 12.40
CA TYR A 40 -13.33 3.02 11.70
C TYR A 40 -13.32 2.77 10.19
N PRO A 41 -14.47 2.47 9.57
CA PRO A 41 -14.53 2.07 8.15
C PRO A 41 -14.06 3.17 7.20
N ASP A 42 -14.15 4.44 7.61
CA ASP A 42 -13.65 5.60 6.86
C ASP A 42 -12.13 5.82 6.96
N SER A 43 -11.44 5.09 7.86
CA SER A 43 -9.99 5.23 8.05
C SER A 43 -9.23 4.07 7.44
N VAL A 44 -8.26 4.39 6.58
CA VAL A 44 -7.32 3.42 6.04
C VAL A 44 -6.26 3.11 7.09
N GLU A 45 -6.24 1.88 7.59
CA GLU A 45 -5.26 1.41 8.58
C GLU A 45 -4.11 0.67 7.91
N THR A 46 -4.42 -0.11 6.88
CA THR A 46 -3.46 -1.00 6.22
C THR A 46 -3.42 -0.73 4.73
N LEU A 47 -2.22 -0.81 4.18
CA LEU A 47 -1.92 -0.72 2.77
C LEU A 47 -1.36 -2.07 2.35
N ILE A 48 -1.90 -2.61 1.29
CA ILE A 48 -1.58 -3.92 0.76
C ILE A 48 -1.03 -3.68 -0.63
N LEU A 49 0.23 -4.04 -0.86
CA LEU A 49 0.81 -3.92 -2.18
C LEU A 49 0.30 -5.08 -3.02
N THR A 50 -0.36 -4.80 -4.14
CA THR A 50 -0.80 -5.87 -5.05
C THR A 50 0.39 -6.44 -5.82
N ASP A 51 0.23 -7.62 -6.43
CA ASP A 51 1.26 -8.19 -7.30
C ASP A 51 1.67 -7.21 -8.41
N ALA A 52 0.72 -6.55 -9.07
CA ALA A 52 1.01 -5.54 -10.09
C ALA A 52 1.81 -4.34 -9.52
N GLY A 53 1.50 -3.91 -8.30
CA GLY A 53 2.24 -2.85 -7.63
C GLY A 53 3.66 -3.27 -7.24
N TYR A 54 3.84 -4.53 -6.86
CA TYR A 54 5.14 -5.10 -6.55
C TYR A 54 6.00 -5.29 -7.81
N GLU A 55 5.42 -5.74 -8.92
CA GLU A 55 6.10 -5.81 -10.22
C GLU A 55 6.54 -4.44 -10.70
N ALA A 56 5.67 -3.43 -10.60
CA ALA A 56 6.02 -2.04 -10.93
C ALA A 56 7.12 -1.48 -10.03
N PHE A 57 7.11 -1.82 -8.73
CA PHE A 57 8.15 -1.43 -7.79
C PHE A 57 9.50 -2.10 -8.12
N GLN A 58 9.49 -3.40 -8.44
CA GLN A 58 10.71 -4.09 -8.88
C GLN A 58 11.27 -3.51 -10.18
N ALA A 59 10.41 -3.14 -11.12
CA ALA A 59 10.82 -2.50 -12.38
C ALA A 59 11.40 -1.09 -12.19
N LEU A 60 11.02 -0.38 -11.11
CA LEU A 60 11.59 0.93 -10.75
C LEU A 60 12.93 0.84 -10.03
N ASN A 61 13.27 -0.33 -9.47
CA ASN A 61 14.50 -0.54 -8.68
C ASN A 61 15.63 -1.18 -9.52
N LEU A 62 15.51 -1.12 -10.85
CA LEU A 62 16.39 -1.66 -11.88
C LEU A 62 16.90 -0.52 -12.77
#